data_AF-A0A1C2AXU4-F1
#
_entry.id   AF-A0A1C2AXU4-F1
#
_cell.length_a   1.000
_cell.length_b   1.000
_cell.length_c   1.000
_cell.angle_alpha   90.00
_cell.angle_beta   90.00
_cell.angle_gamma   90.00
#
_symmetry.space_group_name_H-M   'P 1'
#
loop_
_entity.id
_entity.type
_entity.pdbx_description
1 polymer ?
#
loop_
_entity_poly.entity_id
_entity_poly.type
_entity_poly.pdbx_seq_one_letter_code
_entity_poly.pdbx_strand_id
1 'polypeptide(L)'
;MHPELLSLCLFMFVTSCSPGPNNIVASHSGFNHGFKKTIPLMMGVIFGFTFMLAVINFGLINIFKLYPILQKGLIITGTVFLIYLSYKISFSKSSSESDNLKPVNFVETFLYQFLNPKGVIVAIIAVSTYVESGGNFISYSIWLLSIAFLFAVISIIFWTILGKFMRKFATNEKFIKWFNYVMSALLLSCIATFYY
;
A
#
# COMPACT_ATOMS: atom_id res chain seq x y z
N MET A 1 15.21 0.82 -21.27
CA MET A 1 14.89 0.10 -20.02
C MET A 1 15.22 1.02 -18.85
N HIS A 2 14.49 0.98 -17.74
CA HIS A 2 14.82 1.81 -16.57
C HIS A 2 16.21 1.40 -16.02
N PRO A 3 17.14 2.35 -15.77
CA PRO A 3 18.50 2.01 -15.31
C PRO A 3 18.49 1.31 -13.94
N GLU A 4 17.53 1.67 -13.08
CA GLU A 4 17.39 1.12 -11.73
C GLU A 4 16.27 0.09 -11.61
N LEU A 5 15.96 -0.63 -12.70
CA LEU A 5 14.80 -1.53 -12.77
C LEU A 5 14.72 -2.53 -11.61
N LEU A 6 15.85 -3.14 -11.24
CA LEU A 6 15.91 -4.10 -10.14
C LEU A 6 15.58 -3.43 -8.80
N SER A 7 16.16 -2.26 -8.53
CA SER A 7 15.90 -1.48 -7.31
C SER A 7 14.43 -1.07 -7.22
N LEU A 8 13.85 -0.59 -8.32
CA LEU A 8 12.44 -0.23 -8.42
C LEU A 8 11.52 -1.44 -8.15
N CYS A 9 11.81 -2.60 -8.73
CA CYS A 9 11.06 -3.83 -8.48
C CYS A 9 11.15 -4.27 -7.01
N LEU A 10 12.35 -4.23 -6.41
CA LEU A 10 12.56 -4.60 -5.01
C LEU A 10 11.84 -3.61 -4.08
N PHE A 11 11.95 -2.31 -4.34
CA PHE A 11 11.24 -1.27 -3.60
C PHE A 11 9.73 -1.52 -3.64
N MET A 12 9.16 -1.67 -4.85
CA MET A 12 7.73 -1.90 -5.02
C MET A 12 7.27 -3.22 -4.40
N PHE A 13 8.06 -4.28 -4.49
CA PHE A 13 7.79 -5.55 -3.82
C PHE A 13 7.72 -5.35 -2.31
N VAL A 14 8.75 -4.78 -1.70
CA VAL A 14 8.81 -4.59 -0.25
C VAL A 14 7.68 -3.68 0.22
N THR A 15 7.49 -2.51 -0.38
CA THR A 15 6.48 -1.54 0.08
C THR A 15 5.04 -2.02 -0.14
N SER A 16 4.78 -2.72 -1.26
CA SER A 16 3.44 -3.20 -1.60
C SER A 16 3.08 -4.47 -0.82
N CYS A 17 3.99 -5.45 -0.73
CA CYS A 17 3.74 -6.71 -0.03
C CYS A 17 3.78 -6.57 1.49
N SER A 18 4.48 -5.56 2.02
CA SER A 18 4.46 -5.28 3.45
C SER A 18 3.01 -5.08 3.94
N PRO A 19 2.66 -5.60 5.13
CA PRO A 19 1.35 -5.41 5.72
C PRO A 19 1.05 -3.91 5.90
N GLY A 20 -0.21 -3.55 5.72
CA GLY A 20 -0.69 -2.17 5.74
C GLY A 20 -2.20 -2.13 5.54
N PRO A 21 -2.86 -0.97 5.70
CA PRO A 21 -4.32 -0.88 5.77
C PRO A 21 -5.04 -1.62 4.63
N ASN A 22 -4.67 -1.36 3.37
CA ASN A 22 -5.27 -2.02 2.21
C ASN A 22 -5.15 -3.56 2.26
N ASN A 23 -3.97 -4.06 2.63
CA ASN A 23 -3.67 -5.50 2.68
C ASN A 23 -4.46 -6.19 3.81
N ILE A 24 -4.61 -5.53 4.96
CA ILE A 24 -5.45 -6.04 6.07
C ILE A 24 -6.90 -6.13 5.65
N VAL A 25 -7.45 -5.06 5.07
CA VAL A 25 -8.86 -5.03 4.69
C VAL A 25 -9.11 -6.07 3.59
N ALA A 26 -8.16 -6.25 2.67
CA ALA A 26 -8.21 -7.32 1.66
C ALA A 26 -8.21 -8.73 2.28
N SER A 27 -7.33 -9.00 3.26
CA SER A 27 -7.34 -10.27 3.99
C SER A 27 -8.61 -10.49 4.79
N HIS A 28 -9.09 -9.47 5.50
CA HIS A 28 -10.33 -9.53 6.28
C HIS A 28 -11.54 -9.78 5.37
N SER A 29 -11.61 -9.09 4.23
CA SER A 29 -12.65 -9.30 3.22
C SER A 29 -12.54 -10.68 2.58
N GLY A 30 -11.33 -11.14 2.25
CA GLY A 30 -11.09 -12.49 1.74
C GLY A 30 -11.51 -13.58 2.72
N PHE A 31 -11.30 -13.35 4.02
CA PHE A 31 -11.68 -14.24 5.11
C PHE A 31 -13.21 -14.31 5.33
N ASN A 32 -13.90 -13.18 5.35
CA ASN A 32 -15.33 -13.11 5.68
C ASN A 32 -16.26 -13.23 4.46
N HIS A 33 -15.88 -12.66 3.33
CA HIS A 33 -16.71 -12.54 2.13
C HIS A 33 -16.21 -13.40 0.97
N GLY A 34 -14.99 -13.94 1.06
CA GLY A 34 -14.37 -14.75 0.01
C GLY A 34 -13.78 -13.91 -1.13
N PHE A 35 -13.06 -14.59 -2.03
CA PHE A 35 -12.29 -13.94 -3.09
C PHE A 35 -13.17 -13.14 -4.07
N LYS A 36 -14.26 -13.74 -4.58
CA LYS A 36 -15.12 -13.11 -5.61
C LYS A 36 -15.73 -11.79 -5.11
N LYS A 37 -16.22 -11.75 -3.86
CA LYS A 37 -16.80 -10.54 -3.27
C LYS A 37 -15.75 -9.47 -2.89
N THR A 38 -14.47 -9.84 -2.88
CA THR A 38 -13.35 -8.91 -2.58
C THR A 38 -12.78 -8.26 -3.84
N ILE A 39 -13.20 -8.67 -5.05
CA ILE A 39 -12.71 -8.10 -6.32
C ILE A 39 -12.91 -6.57 -6.40
N PRO A 40 -14.07 -5.99 -6.06
CA PRO A 40 -14.25 -4.54 -6.11
C PRO A 40 -13.22 -3.78 -5.25
N LEU A 41 -12.93 -4.28 -4.06
CA LEU A 41 -11.89 -3.75 -3.18
C LEU A 41 -10.51 -3.87 -3.84
N MET A 42 -10.14 -5.05 -4.36
CA MET A 42 -8.84 -5.25 -5.00
C MET A 42 -8.63 -4.26 -6.15
N MET A 43 -9.64 -4.11 -7.01
CA MET A 43 -9.61 -3.17 -8.12
C MET A 43 -9.49 -1.73 -7.61
N GLY A 44 -10.20 -1.36 -6.55
CA GLY A 44 -10.11 -0.03 -5.96
C GLY A 44 -8.69 0.29 -5.46
N VAL A 45 -8.01 -0.68 -4.83
CA VAL A 45 -6.60 -0.52 -4.43
C VAL A 45 -5.69 -0.41 -5.64
N ILE A 46 -5.78 -1.33 -6.61
CA ILE A 46 -4.90 -1.39 -7.78
C ILE A 46 -4.99 -0.09 -8.58
N PHE A 47 -6.19 0.29 -8.99
CA PHE A 47 -6.40 1.48 -9.81
C PHE A 47 -6.24 2.76 -9.01
N GLY A 48 -6.71 2.81 -7.76
CA GLY A 48 -6.57 4.00 -6.91
C GLY A 48 -5.12 4.34 -6.62
N PHE A 49 -4.29 3.34 -6.28
CA PHE A 49 -2.88 3.57 -5.99
C PHE A 49 -2.12 3.98 -7.25
N THR A 50 -2.35 3.28 -8.36
CA THR A 50 -1.69 3.58 -9.63
C THR A 50 -2.09 4.97 -10.15
N PHE A 51 -3.36 5.34 -10.02
CA PHE A 51 -3.86 6.66 -10.42
C PHE A 51 -3.31 7.77 -9.53
N MET A 52 -3.35 7.60 -8.21
CA MET A 52 -2.73 8.54 -7.27
C MET A 52 -1.23 8.72 -7.57
N LEU A 53 -0.51 7.63 -7.83
CA LEU A 53 0.90 7.66 -8.21
C LEU A 53 1.11 8.45 -9.51
N ALA A 54 0.24 8.27 -10.51
CA ALA A 54 0.30 9.06 -11.74
C ALA A 54 0.06 10.55 -11.48
N VAL A 55 -0.94 10.90 -10.66
CA VAL A 55 -1.21 12.30 -10.27
C VAL A 55 0.00 12.91 -9.58
N ILE A 56 0.62 12.19 -8.64
CA ILE A 56 1.83 12.61 -7.94
C ILE A 56 2.98 12.76 -8.94
N ASN A 57 3.22 11.76 -9.80
CA ASN A 57 4.29 11.76 -10.78
C ASN A 57 4.24 12.93 -11.77
N PHE A 58 3.07 13.17 -12.37
CA PHE A 58 2.89 14.24 -13.35
C PHE A 58 2.60 15.60 -12.70
N GLY A 59 2.11 15.63 -11.45
CA GLY A 59 1.85 16.87 -10.71
C GLY A 59 3.09 17.46 -10.04
N LEU A 60 3.98 16.61 -9.50
CA LEU A 60 5.18 17.06 -8.80
C LEU A 60 6.30 17.51 -9.74
N ILE A 61 6.30 17.15 -11.02
CA ILE A 61 7.38 17.56 -11.92
C ILE A 61 7.51 19.08 -12.07
N ASN A 62 6.38 19.80 -12.09
CA ASN A 62 6.41 21.27 -12.16
C ASN A 62 6.94 21.88 -10.87
N ILE A 63 6.65 21.26 -9.73
CA ILE A 63 7.06 21.73 -8.40
C ILE A 63 8.54 21.42 -8.15
N PHE A 64 9.03 20.24 -8.52
CA PHE A 64 10.42 19.84 -8.33
C PHE A 64 11.40 20.53 -9.26
N LYS A 65 10.97 20.88 -10.49
CA LYS A 65 11.76 21.75 -11.36
C LYS A 65 11.98 23.14 -10.75
N LEU A 66 10.97 23.67 -10.06
CA LEU A 66 11.04 24.98 -9.42
C LEU A 66 11.79 24.93 -8.07
N TYR A 67 11.67 23.82 -7.33
CA TYR A 67 12.23 23.69 -5.98
C TYR A 67 12.85 22.31 -5.72
N PRO A 68 14.10 22.07 -6.16
CA PRO A 68 14.82 20.79 -5.95
C PRO A 68 15.01 20.43 -4.46
N ILE A 69 15.00 21.43 -3.57
CA ILE A 69 15.10 21.23 -2.12
C ILE A 69 13.88 20.49 -1.55
N LEU A 70 12.70 20.65 -2.17
CA LEU A 70 11.47 19.99 -1.75
C LEU A 70 11.54 18.48 -2.00
N GLN A 71 12.15 18.07 -3.11
CA GLN A 71 12.38 16.64 -3.40
C GLN A 71 13.25 15.99 -2.32
N LYS A 72 14.36 16.64 -1.93
CA LYS A 72 15.21 16.18 -0.81
C LYS A 72 14.46 16.17 0.53
N GLY A 73 13.69 17.23 0.82
CA GLY A 73 12.89 17.31 2.04
C GLY A 73 11.83 16.21 2.12
N LEU A 74 11.18 15.89 1.01
CA LEU A 74 10.16 14.84 0.90
C LEU A 74 10.75 13.44 1.10
N ILE A 75 11.96 13.19 0.58
CA ILE A 75 12.69 11.96 0.87
C ILE A 75 12.91 11.82 2.39
N ILE A 76 13.46 12.85 3.03
CA ILE A 76 13.78 12.81 4.48
C ILE A 76 12.51 12.68 5.34
N THR A 77 11.49 13.48 5.04
CA THR A 77 10.22 13.47 5.80
C THR A 77 9.40 12.21 5.54
N GLY A 78 9.43 11.67 4.31
CA GLY A 78 8.86 10.37 4.00
C GLY A 78 9.48 9.25 4.84
N THR A 79 10.80 9.26 5.00
CA THR A 79 11.52 8.34 5.89
C THR A 79 11.05 8.49 7.34
N VAL A 80 11.03 9.71 7.89
CA VAL A 80 10.59 9.98 9.28
C VAL A 80 9.13 9.61 9.52
N PHE A 81 8.26 9.86 8.55
CA PHE A 81 6.85 9.52 8.68
C PHE A 81 6.61 8.02 8.64
N LEU A 82 7.32 7.26 7.79
CA LEU A 82 7.22 5.79 7.79
C LEU A 82 7.58 5.21 9.16
N ILE A 83 8.55 5.83 9.85
CA ILE A 83 8.92 5.51 11.24
C ILE A 83 7.79 5.88 12.23
N TYR A 84 7.15 7.04 12.07
CA TYR A 84 6.01 7.46 12.91
C TYR A 84 4.74 6.61 12.73
N LEU A 85 4.38 6.28 11.49
CA LEU A 85 3.17 5.51 11.19
C LEU A 85 3.25 4.11 11.80
N SER A 86 4.44 3.52 11.69
CA SER A 86 4.87 2.34 12.40
C SER A 86 4.58 2.44 13.92
N TYR A 87 5.06 3.51 14.57
CA TYR A 87 4.82 3.74 16.00
C TYR A 87 3.31 3.85 16.34
N LYS A 88 2.52 4.61 15.58
CA LYS A 88 1.10 4.85 15.90
C LYS A 88 0.22 3.59 15.80
N ILE A 89 0.50 2.74 14.81
CA ILE A 89 -0.19 1.45 14.64
C ILE A 89 0.10 0.53 15.84
N SER A 90 1.28 0.65 16.43
CA SER A 90 1.69 -0.09 17.64
C SER A 90 0.94 0.24 18.91
N PHE A 91 0.22 1.37 18.97
CA PHE A 91 -0.38 1.86 20.22
C PHE A 91 -1.84 2.32 20.10
N SER A 92 -2.54 2.02 19.00
CA SER A 92 -3.96 2.39 18.85
C SER A 92 -4.89 1.47 19.65
N LYS A 93 -5.79 2.06 20.47
CA LYS A 93 -6.87 1.34 21.17
C LYS A 93 -8.11 1.20 20.27
N SER A 94 -8.72 0.02 20.29
CA SER A 94 -9.94 -0.30 19.53
C SER A 94 -11.15 0.41 20.13
N SER A 95 -11.77 1.31 19.38
CA SER A 95 -13.15 1.76 19.62
C SER A 95 -14.10 0.72 19.01
N SER A 96 -14.85 0.07 19.89
CA SER A 96 -15.90 -0.89 19.58
C SER A 96 -17.12 -0.15 19.05
N GLU A 97 -17.44 -0.30 17.78
CA GLU A 97 -18.84 -0.25 17.36
C GLU A 97 -19.04 -1.08 16.09
N SER A 98 -19.90 -2.08 16.27
CA SER A 98 -20.35 -3.05 15.30
C SER A 98 -21.49 -2.45 14.50
N ASP A 99 -21.28 -2.20 13.22
CA ASP A 99 -22.38 -2.01 12.29
C ASP A 99 -22.15 -2.82 11.02
N ASN A 100 -23.24 -3.39 10.51
CA ASN A 100 -23.36 -4.25 9.34
C ASN A 100 -22.38 -3.87 8.21
N LEU A 101 -21.21 -4.53 8.17
CA LEU A 101 -20.16 -4.24 7.21
C LEU A 101 -20.58 -4.73 5.83
N LYS A 102 -21.21 -3.84 5.06
CA LYS A 102 -21.41 -4.01 3.63
C LYS A 102 -20.05 -4.30 2.96
N PRO A 103 -20.01 -5.15 1.92
CA PRO A 103 -18.78 -5.38 1.17
C PRO A 103 -18.23 -4.03 0.65
N VAL A 104 -16.95 -3.79 0.91
CA VAL A 104 -16.28 -2.51 0.62
C VAL A 104 -16.36 -2.21 -0.87
N ASN A 105 -16.81 -1.01 -1.23
CA ASN A 105 -17.04 -0.61 -2.61
C ASN A 105 -15.73 -0.21 -3.32
N PHE A 106 -15.67 -0.39 -4.64
CA PHE A 106 -14.56 0.05 -5.48
C PHE A 106 -14.26 1.53 -5.29
N VAL A 107 -15.28 2.39 -5.37
CA VAL A 107 -15.12 3.85 -5.33
C VAL A 107 -14.54 4.30 -3.99
N GLU A 108 -15.05 3.76 -2.88
CA GLU A 108 -14.55 4.05 -1.54
C GLU A 108 -13.08 3.66 -1.41
N THR A 109 -12.73 2.46 -1.86
CA THR A 109 -11.36 1.93 -1.77
C THR A 109 -10.40 2.69 -2.69
N PHE A 110 -10.87 3.14 -3.85
CA PHE A 110 -10.13 3.97 -4.80
C PHE A 110 -9.80 5.34 -4.18
N LEU A 111 -10.81 6.03 -3.67
CA LEU A 111 -10.64 7.34 -3.05
C LEU A 111 -9.79 7.26 -1.78
N TYR A 112 -9.93 6.17 -1.01
CA TYR A 112 -9.12 5.92 0.18
C TYR A 112 -7.61 5.89 -0.11
N GLN A 113 -7.17 5.60 -1.34
CA GLN A 113 -5.73 5.60 -1.66
C GLN A 113 -5.09 6.97 -1.44
N PHE A 114 -5.82 8.05 -1.72
CA PHE A 114 -5.38 9.43 -1.50
C PHE A 114 -5.31 9.80 -0.01
N LEU A 115 -6.05 9.09 0.83
CA LEU A 115 -6.07 9.28 2.27
C LEU A 115 -5.14 8.31 3.00
N ASN A 116 -4.63 7.30 2.32
CA ASN A 116 -3.73 6.29 2.88
C ASN A 116 -2.30 6.84 2.94
N PRO A 117 -1.81 7.21 4.14
CA PRO A 117 -0.53 7.90 4.24
C PRO A 117 0.66 7.00 3.85
N LYS A 118 0.54 5.67 4.01
CA LYS A 118 1.55 4.72 3.50
C LYS A 118 1.62 4.80 1.97
N GLY A 119 0.46 4.77 1.30
CA GLY A 119 0.37 4.84 -0.16
C GLY A 119 0.93 6.15 -0.70
N VAL A 120 0.50 7.28 -0.13
CA VAL A 120 0.95 8.62 -0.54
C VAL A 120 2.47 8.77 -0.42
N ILE A 121 3.06 8.29 0.67
CA ILE A 121 4.51 8.41 0.89
C ILE A 121 5.31 7.49 -0.01
N VAL A 122 4.88 6.25 -0.19
CA VAL A 122 5.50 5.34 -1.15
C VAL A 122 5.49 5.97 -2.54
N ALA A 123 4.39 6.61 -2.93
CA ALA A 123 4.30 7.28 -4.22
C ALA A 123 5.26 8.48 -4.34
N ILE A 124 5.33 9.33 -3.33
CA ILE A 124 6.28 10.46 -3.28
C ILE A 124 7.73 9.96 -3.38
N ILE A 125 8.10 8.96 -2.57
CA ILE A 125 9.46 8.39 -2.58
C ILE A 125 9.75 7.80 -3.96
N ALA A 126 8.84 6.98 -4.50
CA ALA A 126 9.06 6.31 -5.77
C ALA A 126 9.26 7.31 -6.92
N VAL A 127 8.46 8.37 -6.99
CA VAL A 127 8.60 9.44 -7.98
C VAL A 127 9.92 10.19 -7.76
N SER A 128 10.24 10.56 -6.52
CA SER A 128 11.45 11.33 -6.21
C SER A 128 12.74 10.55 -6.45
N THR A 129 12.71 9.22 -6.37
CA THR A 129 13.89 8.36 -6.50
C THR A 129 14.03 7.84 -7.93
N TYR A 130 12.95 7.37 -8.55
CA TYR A 130 13.01 6.63 -9.81
C TYR A 130 12.53 7.42 -11.03
N VAL A 131 12.17 8.69 -10.87
CA VAL A 131 11.73 9.51 -12.02
C VAL A 131 12.56 10.77 -12.13
N GLU A 132 13.33 10.87 -13.22
CA GLU A 132 14.13 12.05 -13.53
C GLU A 132 13.29 13.13 -14.22
N SER A 133 13.61 14.40 -14.00
CA SER A 133 12.93 15.55 -14.64
C SER A 133 13.44 15.88 -16.06
N GLY A 134 14.29 15.01 -16.62
CA GLY A 134 15.03 15.21 -17.88
C GLY A 134 14.40 14.52 -19.08
N GLY A 135 15.23 14.21 -20.09
CA GLY A 135 14.79 13.65 -21.37
C GLY A 135 14.09 12.28 -21.25
N ASN A 136 14.37 11.49 -20.21
CA ASN A 136 13.75 10.18 -20.03
C ASN A 136 12.50 10.20 -19.14
N PHE A 137 12.02 11.36 -18.69
CA PHE A 137 10.89 11.48 -17.75
C PHE A 137 9.71 10.58 -18.11
N ILE A 138 9.22 10.65 -19.35
CA ILE A 138 8.06 9.89 -19.82
C ILE A 138 8.35 8.39 -19.75
N SER A 139 9.52 7.97 -20.23
CA SER A 139 9.93 6.56 -20.22
C SER A 139 10.00 6.02 -18.79
N TYR A 140 10.63 6.74 -17.87
CA TYR A 140 10.78 6.29 -16.49
C TYR A 140 9.46 6.31 -15.72
N SER A 141 8.60 7.28 -16.00
CA SER A 141 7.22 7.33 -15.49
C SER A 141 6.42 6.09 -15.90
N ILE A 142 6.50 5.67 -17.16
CA ILE A 142 5.80 4.47 -17.66
C ILE A 142 6.32 3.21 -16.95
N TRP A 143 7.64 3.09 -16.78
CA TRP A 143 8.24 1.97 -16.04
C TRP A 143 7.76 1.94 -14.59
N LEU A 144 7.80 3.09 -13.91
CA LEU A 144 7.33 3.23 -12.53
C LEU A 144 5.86 2.82 -12.39
N LEU A 145 4.98 3.37 -13.22
CA LEU A 145 3.54 3.07 -13.17
C LEU A 145 3.24 1.60 -13.49
N SER A 146 3.92 1.02 -14.47
CA SER A 146 3.73 -0.39 -14.85
C SER A 146 4.14 -1.33 -13.72
N ILE A 147 5.28 -1.06 -13.08
CA ILE A 147 5.79 -1.89 -11.99
C ILE A 147 4.93 -1.70 -10.73
N ALA A 148 4.52 -0.47 -10.42
CA ALA A 148 3.61 -0.17 -9.32
C ALA A 148 2.28 -0.93 -9.49
N PHE A 149 1.69 -0.90 -10.69
CA PHE A 149 0.47 -1.64 -11.00
C PHE A 149 0.67 -3.15 -10.80
N LEU A 150 1.75 -3.71 -11.35
CA LEU A 150 2.06 -5.13 -11.23
C LEU A 150 2.18 -5.58 -9.77
N PHE A 151 2.93 -4.85 -8.95
CA PHE A 151 3.10 -5.22 -7.53
C PHE A 151 1.87 -4.93 -6.68
N ALA A 152 1.05 -3.92 -7.03
CA ALA A 152 -0.25 -3.72 -6.41
C ALA A 152 -1.18 -4.93 -6.65
N VAL A 153 -1.20 -5.46 -7.88
CA VAL A 153 -1.95 -6.68 -8.23
C VAL A 153 -1.43 -7.88 -7.43
N ILE A 154 -0.12 -8.14 -7.48
CA ILE A 154 0.50 -9.30 -6.79
C ILE A 154 0.19 -9.25 -5.29
N SER A 155 0.45 -8.11 -4.65
CA SER A 155 0.27 -7.95 -3.21
C SER A 155 -1.19 -8.13 -2.79
N ILE A 156 -2.12 -7.43 -3.44
CA ILE A 156 -3.51 -7.44 -2.99
C ILE A 156 -4.18 -8.81 -3.20
N ILE A 157 -3.81 -9.52 -4.28
CA ILE A 157 -4.26 -10.89 -4.52
C ILE A 157 -3.67 -11.82 -3.46
N PHE A 158 -2.37 -11.71 -3.16
CA PHE A 158 -1.71 -12.52 -2.14
C PHE A 158 -2.40 -12.37 -0.79
N TRP A 159 -2.61 -11.14 -0.31
CA TRP A 159 -3.25 -10.87 0.99
C TRP A 159 -4.73 -11.31 1.00
N THR A 160 -5.45 -11.17 -0.11
CA THR A 160 -6.84 -11.67 -0.22
C THR A 160 -6.88 -13.20 -0.13
N ILE A 161 -5.98 -13.89 -0.85
CA ILE A 161 -5.88 -15.36 -0.83
C ILE A 161 -5.48 -15.84 0.56
N LEU A 162 -4.53 -15.16 1.21
CA LEU A 162 -4.11 -15.46 2.58
C LEU A 162 -5.29 -15.43 3.55
N GLY A 163 -6.09 -14.36 3.51
CA GLY A 163 -7.30 -14.24 4.32
C GLY A 163 -8.30 -15.36 4.03
N LYS A 164 -8.57 -15.65 2.75
CA LYS A 164 -9.46 -16.75 2.36
C LYS A 164 -8.95 -18.12 2.79
N PHE A 165 -7.64 -18.36 2.69
CA PHE A 165 -7.02 -19.62 3.09
C PHE A 165 -7.17 -19.84 4.59
N MET A 166 -6.96 -18.80 5.39
CA MET A 166 -7.10 -18.82 6.84
C MET A 166 -8.53 -19.12 7.30
N ARG A 167 -9.55 -18.78 6.50
CA ARG A 167 -10.93 -19.19 6.74
C ARG A 167 -11.13 -20.71 6.78
N LYS A 168 -10.32 -21.50 6.07
CA LYS A 168 -10.41 -22.98 6.10
C LYS A 168 -10.01 -23.58 7.44
N PHE A 169 -9.18 -22.88 8.21
CA PHE A 169 -8.71 -23.32 9.53
C PHE A 169 -9.54 -22.72 10.67
N ALA A 170 -10.46 -21.81 10.33
CA ALA A 170 -11.41 -21.19 11.23
C ALA A 170 -12.62 -22.09 11.52
N THR A 171 -12.39 -23.25 12.11
CA THR A 171 -13.45 -24.19 12.53
C THR A 171 -14.11 -23.80 13.85
N ASN A 172 -13.58 -22.81 14.58
CA ASN A 172 -14.09 -22.41 15.89
C ASN A 172 -13.90 -20.89 16.15
N GLU A 173 -14.82 -20.23 16.85
CA GLU A 173 -14.80 -18.76 17.07
C GLU A 173 -13.50 -18.24 17.69
N LYS A 174 -12.84 -19.06 18.53
CA LYS A 174 -11.53 -18.76 19.10
C LYS A 174 -10.43 -18.61 18.05
N PHE A 175 -10.44 -19.39 16.99
CA PHE A 175 -9.44 -19.31 15.91
C PHE A 175 -9.61 -18.01 15.12
N ILE A 176 -10.85 -17.59 14.88
CA ILE A 176 -11.16 -16.32 14.20
C ILE A 176 -10.62 -15.13 15.00
N LYS A 177 -10.84 -15.14 16.33
CA LYS A 177 -10.27 -14.12 17.22
C LYS A 177 -8.74 -14.13 17.23
N TRP A 178 -8.12 -15.30 17.33
CA TRP A 178 -6.66 -15.43 17.30
C TRP A 178 -6.05 -15.03 15.96
N PHE A 179 -6.69 -15.38 14.84
CA PHE A 179 -6.25 -14.97 13.51
C PHE A 179 -6.25 -13.45 13.36
N ASN A 180 -7.30 -12.79 13.83
CA ASN A 180 -7.38 -11.33 13.84
C ASN A 180 -6.30 -10.70 14.74
N TYR A 181 -5.99 -11.31 15.90
CA TYR A 181 -4.88 -10.86 16.75
C TYR A 181 -3.50 -11.08 16.10
N VAL A 182 -3.29 -12.18 15.39
CA VAL A 182 -2.04 -12.48 14.68
C VAL A 182 -1.85 -11.58 13.46
N MET A 183 -2.89 -11.28 12.70
CA MET A 183 -2.81 -10.33 11.58
C MET A 183 -2.54 -8.91 12.07
N SER A 184 -3.11 -8.54 13.22
CA SER A 184 -2.76 -7.30 13.93
C SER A 184 -1.28 -7.29 14.35
N ALA A 185 -0.77 -8.39 14.92
CA ALA A 185 0.63 -8.54 15.34
C ALA A 185 1.64 -8.59 14.17
N LEU A 186 1.28 -9.15 13.02
CA LEU A 186 2.12 -9.16 11.82
C LEU A 186 2.25 -7.78 11.19
N LEU A 187 1.22 -6.94 11.28
CA LEU A 187 1.37 -5.53 10.91
C LEU A 187 2.42 -4.80 11.74
N LEU A 188 2.53 -5.22 13.00
CA LEU A 188 3.42 -4.63 13.98
C LEU A 188 4.86 -5.12 13.83
N SER A 189 5.12 -6.29 13.23
CA SER A 189 6.50 -6.78 13.05
C SER A 189 7.21 -6.18 11.83
N CYS A 190 6.49 -5.76 10.80
CA CYS A 190 7.08 -5.10 9.62
C CYS A 190 7.63 -3.69 9.88
N ILE A 191 7.45 -3.21 11.10
CA ILE A 191 8.07 -2.03 11.66
C ILE A 191 9.57 -2.26 11.97
N ALA A 192 9.95 -3.49 12.34
CA ALA A 192 11.31 -3.82 12.75
C ALA A 192 12.31 -3.90 11.57
N THR A 193 11.83 -4.00 10.33
CA THR A 193 12.65 -4.12 9.11
C THR A 193 13.11 -2.79 8.51
N PHE A 194 12.78 -1.65 9.13
CA PHE A 194 13.21 -0.32 8.65
C PHE A 194 14.61 0.12 9.13
N TYR A 195 15.23 -0.63 10.04
CA TYR A 195 16.53 -0.28 10.65
C TYR A 195 17.64 -1.29 10.33
N TYR A 196 17.54 -1.89 9.14
CA TYR A 196 18.68 -2.31 8.33
C TYR A 196 18.56 -1.66 6.94
#